data_AF-A0A2N3FMH6-F1
#
_entry.id   AF-A0A2N3FMH6-F1
#
_cell.length_a   1.000
_cell.length_b   1.000
_cell.length_c   1.000
_cell.angle_alpha   90.00
_cell.angle_beta   90.00
_cell.angle_gamma   90.00
#
_symmetry.space_group_name_H-M   'P 1'
#
loop_
_entity.id
_entity.type
_entity.pdbx_description
1 polymer ?
#
loop_
_entity_poly.entity_id
_entity_poly.type
_entity_poly.pdbx_seq_one_letter_code
_entity_poly.pdbx_strand_id
1 'polypeptide(L)'
;MAKIKVVGTVVELDGDEMTRIIWQFIKDRLITAYLDVNLDYYDLSIEHRDATDDQVTVDAANAIKREGVGVKCATITPDEARVAEFDLKKMWVSPNGTIRNILGGVVFREPIIISNIPRLVPGWTKPIVIGRHAHGDQYKATNFKVPGAGQLTITFTPSDGSEPIQHVVANYGDDGGVAMGMYNFNQSIRDFARASFSYGLMRDYPVYLSTKNTILKAYDGAFKDLFAEVFEAEFKAEFDARGLTYEHRLIDDMVASAMKWEGGYVWACKNYDGDVQSDTVAQGFGSLGLMTSVLMTPDGKTVEAEAAHGTVTRHYRMHQQGKPTSTNPIASIFAWTGGLKHRGKLDGTPEVTGFAEALEQVCIETVESGKMTKDLALLVGPDQPWLTTEEFLAALDENLAAKLA
;
A
#
# COMPACT_ATOMS: atom_id res chain seq x y z
N MET A 1 -3.92 -25.15 22.95
CA MET A 1 -2.95 -25.74 22.01
C MET A 1 -1.59 -25.14 22.26
N ALA A 2 -0.50 -25.83 21.89
CA ALA A 2 0.83 -25.21 21.89
C ALA A 2 0.85 -24.10 20.83
N LYS A 3 1.53 -22.98 21.12
CA LYS A 3 1.67 -21.89 20.17
C LYS A 3 2.55 -22.32 18.98
N ILE A 4 2.21 -21.84 17.79
CA ILE A 4 3.00 -22.04 16.58
C ILE A 4 4.27 -21.19 16.69
N LYS A 5 5.44 -21.80 16.49
CA LYS A 5 6.71 -21.09 16.60
C LYS A 5 6.96 -20.30 15.32
N VAL A 6 7.23 -19.00 15.44
CA VAL A 6 7.79 -18.20 14.35
C VAL A 6 9.31 -18.14 14.54
N VAL A 7 10.07 -18.55 13.52
CA VAL A 7 11.53 -18.69 13.59
C VAL A 7 12.21 -17.33 13.50
N GLY A 8 11.92 -16.57 12.45
CA GLY A 8 12.45 -15.24 12.23
C GLY A 8 11.71 -14.17 13.04
N THR A 9 12.31 -12.98 13.08
CA THR A 9 11.72 -11.80 13.70
C THR A 9 10.77 -11.10 12.71
N VAL A 10 9.70 -10.51 13.24
CA VAL A 10 8.84 -9.56 12.53
C VAL A 10 9.00 -8.19 13.17
N VAL A 11 9.25 -7.16 12.35
CA VAL A 11 9.33 -5.79 12.84
C VAL A 11 7.92 -5.24 12.97
N GLU A 12 7.53 -4.83 14.17
CA GLU A 12 6.21 -4.27 14.45
C GLU A 12 6.31 -2.75 14.57
N LEU A 13 5.58 -2.04 13.71
CA LEU A 13 5.50 -0.58 13.70
C LEU A 13 4.12 -0.20 14.24
N ASP A 14 4.05 0.23 15.49
CA ASP A 14 2.80 0.69 16.10
C ASP A 14 2.38 2.06 15.54
N GLY A 15 1.15 2.49 15.83
CA GLY A 15 0.55 3.64 15.19
C GLY A 15 -0.30 4.50 16.13
N ASP A 16 -1.30 5.15 15.56
CA ASP A 16 -2.07 6.21 16.22
C ASP A 16 -3.58 5.92 16.27
N GLU A 17 -4.28 6.64 17.15
CA GLU A 17 -5.74 6.78 17.23
C GLU A 17 -6.52 5.43 17.23
N MET A 18 -7.57 5.29 16.42
CA MET A 18 -8.46 4.13 16.46
C MET A 18 -7.75 2.86 16.00
N THR A 19 -6.83 3.00 15.05
CA THR A 19 -6.01 1.89 14.56
C THR A 19 -5.08 1.36 15.64
N ARG A 20 -4.49 2.21 16.51
CA ARG A 20 -3.68 1.75 17.65
C ARG A 20 -4.47 0.85 18.61
N ILE A 21 -5.73 1.21 18.88
CA ILE A 21 -6.62 0.42 19.75
C ILE A 21 -6.90 -0.96 19.13
N ILE A 22 -7.24 -0.99 17.85
CA ILE A 22 -7.51 -2.22 17.10
C ILE A 22 -6.24 -3.08 17.00
N TRP A 23 -5.10 -2.45 16.75
CA TRP A 23 -3.79 -3.10 16.61
C TRP A 23 -3.40 -3.88 17.86
N GLN A 24 -3.61 -3.29 19.04
CA GLN A 24 -3.37 -3.95 20.31
C GLN A 24 -4.26 -5.19 20.49
N PHE A 25 -5.55 -5.10 20.15
CA PHE A 25 -6.45 -6.27 20.20
C PHE A 25 -5.97 -7.38 19.26
N ILE A 26 -5.65 -7.04 18.01
CA ILE A 26 -5.17 -8.02 17.01
C ILE A 26 -3.93 -8.72 17.55
N LYS A 27 -2.94 -7.96 18.02
CA LYS A 27 -1.69 -8.50 18.58
C LYS A 27 -1.96 -9.45 19.75
N ASP A 28 -2.76 -9.04 20.72
CA ASP A 28 -2.95 -9.82 21.97
C ASP A 28 -3.84 -11.03 21.78
N ARG A 29 -4.94 -10.87 21.04
CA ARG A 29 -6.01 -11.87 20.94
C ARG A 29 -5.89 -12.74 19.71
N LEU A 30 -5.50 -12.16 18.58
CA LEU A 30 -5.49 -12.86 17.30
C LEU A 30 -4.10 -13.35 16.91
N ILE A 31 -3.00 -12.73 17.36
CA ILE A 31 -1.64 -13.12 16.97
C ILE A 31 -0.92 -13.86 18.10
N THR A 32 -0.56 -13.16 19.17
CA THR A 32 0.31 -13.70 20.24
C THR A 32 -0.39 -14.75 21.11
N ALA A 33 -1.72 -14.85 21.07
CA ALA A 33 -2.45 -15.96 21.67
C ALA A 33 -2.13 -17.31 21.01
N TYR A 34 -1.84 -17.31 19.71
CA TYR A 34 -1.64 -18.51 18.89
C TYR A 34 -0.18 -18.68 18.42
N LEU A 35 0.58 -17.59 18.32
CA LEU A 35 1.97 -17.58 17.85
C LEU A 35 2.97 -17.26 18.97
N ASP A 36 4.07 -18.01 19.01
CA ASP A 36 5.29 -17.64 19.73
C ASP A 36 6.22 -16.89 18.76
N VAL A 37 5.93 -15.60 18.58
CA VAL A 37 6.59 -14.70 17.63
C VAL A 37 7.52 -13.72 18.33
N ASN A 38 8.72 -13.53 17.78
CA ASN A 38 9.63 -12.47 18.20
C ASN A 38 9.29 -11.18 17.44
N LEU A 39 8.96 -10.12 18.18
CA LEU A 39 8.59 -8.81 17.62
C LEU A 39 9.68 -7.79 17.94
N ASP A 40 10.30 -7.23 16.91
CA ASP A 40 11.17 -6.04 17.05
C ASP A 40 10.29 -4.79 16.96
N TYR A 41 9.94 -4.24 18.11
CA TYR A 41 8.87 -3.25 18.27
C TYR A 41 9.39 -1.81 18.16
N TYR A 42 8.70 -1.01 17.35
CA TYR A 42 8.92 0.43 17.19
C TYR A 42 7.60 1.18 17.33
N ASP A 43 7.51 2.11 18.28
CA ASP A 43 6.33 2.95 18.45
C ASP A 43 6.37 4.14 17.47
N LEU A 44 5.59 4.10 16.39
CA LEU A 44 5.51 5.23 15.45
C LEU A 44 4.34 6.17 15.73
N SER A 45 3.78 6.16 16.95
CA SER A 45 2.83 7.19 17.35
C SER A 45 3.42 8.59 17.17
N ILE A 46 2.55 9.57 16.91
CA ILE A 46 2.97 10.95 16.70
C ILE A 46 3.75 11.51 17.90
N GLU A 47 3.38 11.13 19.13
CA GLU A 47 4.06 11.56 20.35
C GLU A 47 5.47 10.96 20.47
N HIS A 48 5.64 9.67 20.16
CA HIS A 48 6.97 9.04 20.23
C HIS A 48 7.88 9.48 19.07
N ARG A 49 7.31 9.71 17.88
CA ARG A 49 8.05 10.34 16.77
C ARG A 49 8.50 11.74 17.14
N ASP A 50 7.64 12.55 17.75
CA ASP A 50 8.04 13.89 18.21
C ASP A 50 9.15 13.81 19.29
N ALA A 51 9.01 12.92 20.27
CA ALA A 51 10.00 12.72 21.32
C ALA A 51 11.39 12.32 20.79
N THR A 52 11.45 11.52 19.73
CA THR A 52 12.68 10.98 19.13
C THR A 52 13.20 11.79 17.94
N ASP A 53 12.63 12.97 17.69
CA ASP A 53 12.91 13.78 16.51
C ASP A 53 12.75 13.00 15.17
N ASP A 54 11.75 12.11 15.13
CA ASP A 54 11.39 11.16 14.06
C ASP A 54 12.47 10.10 13.72
N GLN A 55 13.50 9.98 14.57
CA GLN A 55 14.54 8.96 14.40
C GLN A 55 13.98 7.53 14.49
N VAL A 56 12.96 7.30 15.32
CA VAL A 56 12.31 5.98 15.46
C VAL A 56 11.76 5.46 14.13
N THR A 57 11.28 6.35 13.25
CA THR A 57 10.78 5.99 11.92
C THR A 57 11.90 5.47 11.01
N VAL A 58 13.08 6.11 11.10
CA VAL A 58 14.27 5.71 10.35
C VAL A 58 14.81 4.38 10.88
N ASP A 59 14.84 4.21 12.20
CA ASP A 59 15.31 2.99 12.84
C ASP A 59 14.42 1.80 12.50
N ALA A 60 13.10 1.98 12.53
CA ALA A 60 12.13 0.97 12.12
C ALA A 60 12.32 0.54 10.66
N ALA A 61 12.53 1.50 9.75
CA ALA A 61 12.78 1.18 8.34
C ALA A 61 14.07 0.36 8.15
N ASN A 62 15.14 0.67 8.89
CA ASN A 62 16.38 -0.10 8.85
C ASN A 62 16.25 -1.48 9.50
N ALA A 63 15.41 -1.61 10.53
CA ALA A 63 15.06 -2.90 11.11
C ALA A 63 14.31 -3.78 10.09
N ILE A 64 13.36 -3.22 9.33
CA ILE A 64 12.67 -3.95 8.27
C ILE A 64 13.66 -4.48 7.23
N LYS A 65 14.67 -3.68 6.82
CA LYS A 65 15.73 -4.16 5.91
C LYS A 65 16.51 -5.34 6.49
N ARG A 66 16.76 -5.32 7.80
CA ARG A 66 17.57 -6.34 8.48
C ARG A 66 16.80 -7.64 8.64
N GLU A 67 15.54 -7.59 9.04
CA GLU A 67 14.72 -8.77 9.31
C GLU A 67 13.94 -9.27 8.07
N GLY A 68 13.73 -8.40 7.08
CA GLY A 68 13.00 -8.67 5.84
C GLY A 68 11.48 -8.54 5.93
N VAL A 69 10.91 -8.34 7.13
CA VAL A 69 9.45 -8.30 7.33
C VAL A 69 9.07 -7.18 8.29
N GLY A 70 8.23 -6.25 7.84
CA GLY A 70 7.55 -5.25 8.65
C GLY A 70 6.03 -5.41 8.61
N VAL A 71 5.37 -5.20 9.75
CA VAL A 71 3.92 -5.01 9.85
C VAL A 71 3.64 -3.67 10.51
N LYS A 72 2.80 -2.86 9.89
CA LYS A 72 2.65 -1.46 10.27
C LYS A 72 1.21 -1.05 10.49
N CYS A 73 0.98 -0.43 11.64
CA CYS A 73 -0.24 0.27 11.99
C CYS A 73 -0.30 1.66 11.31
N ALA A 74 -1.51 2.17 11.08
CA ALA A 74 -1.69 3.50 10.49
C ALA A 74 -1.18 4.59 11.46
N THR A 75 -0.55 5.61 10.89
CA THR A 75 0.13 6.70 11.62
C THR A 75 -0.36 8.06 11.15
N ILE A 76 -0.44 9.04 12.06
CA ILE A 76 -0.76 10.42 11.73
C ILE A 76 0.37 11.03 10.88
N THR A 77 0.04 11.68 9.77
CA THR A 77 0.93 12.66 9.14
C THR A 77 0.43 14.05 9.56
N PRO A 78 1.19 14.81 10.39
CA PRO A 78 0.66 16.01 11.01
C PRO A 78 0.49 17.15 10.01
N ASP A 79 -0.62 17.87 10.11
CA ASP A 79 -0.86 19.20 9.53
C ASP A 79 -0.78 20.27 10.62
N GLU A 80 -1.10 21.54 10.30
CA GLU A 80 -1.10 22.63 11.28
C GLU A 80 -2.02 22.36 12.48
N ALA A 81 -3.15 21.71 12.26
CA ALA A 81 -4.09 21.38 13.33
C ALA A 81 -3.52 20.29 14.25
N ARG A 82 -2.83 19.29 13.69
CA ARG A 82 -2.16 18.25 14.47
C ARG A 82 -0.96 18.77 15.23
N VAL A 83 -0.20 19.71 14.67
CA VAL A 83 0.89 20.39 15.39
C VAL A 83 0.34 21.06 16.65
N ALA A 84 -0.79 21.76 16.55
CA ALA A 84 -1.43 22.39 17.70
C ALA A 84 -2.07 21.37 18.67
N GLU A 85 -2.68 20.30 18.17
CA GLU A 85 -3.34 19.28 18.99
C GLU A 85 -2.35 18.55 19.91
N PHE A 86 -1.17 18.20 19.39
CA PHE A 86 -0.17 17.39 20.09
C PHE A 86 1.03 18.19 20.61
N ASP A 87 1.00 19.53 20.47
CA ASP A 87 2.11 20.42 20.83
C ASP A 87 3.46 19.98 20.21
N LEU A 88 3.43 19.71 18.90
CA LEU A 88 4.58 19.12 18.19
C LEU A 88 5.70 20.13 18.02
N LYS A 89 6.96 19.69 18.17
CA LYS A 89 8.17 20.49 17.90
C LYS A 89 8.17 21.07 16.50
N LYS A 90 7.67 20.30 15.52
CA LYS A 90 7.47 20.72 14.13
C LYS A 90 6.48 19.79 13.42
N MET A 91 6.10 20.20 12.20
CA MET A 91 5.31 19.37 11.29
C MET A 91 6.21 18.26 10.71
N TRP A 92 6.21 17.10 11.35
CA TRP A 92 6.97 15.92 10.90
C TRP A 92 6.48 15.41 9.55
N VAL A 93 7.40 14.83 8.77
CA VAL A 93 7.07 14.20 7.48
C VAL A 93 6.29 12.90 7.69
N SER A 94 5.67 12.39 6.61
CA SER A 94 4.92 11.13 6.68
C SER A 94 5.85 9.93 6.96
N PRO A 95 5.57 9.10 7.98
CA PRO A 95 6.35 7.89 8.25
C PRO A 95 6.39 6.94 7.05
N ASN A 96 5.26 6.81 6.34
CA ASN A 96 5.15 6.00 5.12
C ASN A 96 6.13 6.49 4.05
N GLY A 97 6.26 7.80 3.88
CA GLY A 97 7.22 8.40 2.95
C GLY A 97 8.67 8.10 3.34
N THR A 98 9.01 8.23 4.62
CA THR A 98 10.35 7.93 5.14
C THR A 98 10.70 6.46 4.94
N ILE A 99 9.82 5.53 5.35
CA ILE A 99 10.03 4.08 5.21
C ILE A 99 10.19 3.70 3.74
N ARG A 100 9.30 4.18 2.85
CA ARG A 100 9.38 3.92 1.40
C ARG A 100 10.65 4.48 0.76
N ASN A 101 11.11 5.67 1.18
CA ASN A 101 12.37 6.22 0.68
C ASN A 101 13.58 5.40 1.13
N ILE A 102 13.55 4.86 2.34
CA ILE A 102 14.65 4.04 2.88
C ILE A 102 14.65 2.64 2.25
N LEU A 103 13.50 1.95 2.27
CA LEU A 103 13.36 0.60 1.72
C LEU A 103 13.46 0.58 0.19
N GLY A 104 12.97 1.63 -0.48
CA GLY A 104 12.64 1.57 -1.89
C GLY A 104 11.45 0.66 -2.15
N GLY A 105 11.25 0.27 -3.41
CA GLY A 105 10.24 -0.71 -3.79
C GLY A 105 8.91 -0.14 -4.30
N VAL A 106 7.93 -1.02 -4.37
CA VAL A 106 6.62 -0.80 -5.01
C VAL A 106 5.52 -1.14 -4.03
N VAL A 107 4.51 -0.28 -3.95
CA VAL A 107 3.34 -0.53 -3.10
C VAL A 107 2.30 -1.28 -3.92
N PHE A 108 2.02 -2.52 -3.54
CA PHE A 108 0.96 -3.34 -4.10
C PHE A 108 -0.29 -3.22 -3.26
N ARG A 109 -1.39 -2.79 -3.89
CA ARG A 109 -2.72 -2.72 -3.28
C ARG A 109 -3.63 -3.74 -3.93
N GLU A 110 -4.18 -4.63 -3.13
CA GLU A 110 -5.03 -5.74 -3.59
C GLU A 110 -6.33 -5.83 -2.78
N PRO A 111 -7.51 -5.85 -3.44
CA PRO A 111 -8.79 -5.90 -2.75
C PRO A 111 -9.04 -7.27 -2.10
N ILE A 112 -9.69 -7.24 -0.94
CA ILE A 112 -10.18 -8.42 -0.22
C ILE A 112 -11.60 -8.69 -0.71
N ILE A 113 -11.77 -9.77 -1.47
CA ILE A 113 -13.07 -10.12 -2.06
C ILE A 113 -13.88 -10.95 -1.06
N ILE A 114 -15.09 -10.46 -0.76
CA ILE A 114 -16.05 -11.15 0.09
C ILE A 114 -17.35 -11.30 -0.70
N SER A 115 -17.90 -12.52 -0.80
CA SER A 115 -18.93 -12.85 -1.80
C SER A 115 -20.23 -12.06 -1.63
N ASN A 116 -20.61 -11.76 -0.38
CA ASN A 116 -21.84 -11.05 -0.04
C ASN A 116 -21.68 -9.52 0.02
N ILE A 117 -20.51 -8.96 -0.30
CA ILE A 117 -20.30 -7.52 -0.42
C ILE A 117 -20.51 -7.08 -1.88
N PRO A 118 -21.50 -6.22 -2.17
CA PRO A 118 -21.73 -5.76 -3.53
C PRO A 118 -20.55 -4.96 -4.08
N ARG A 119 -20.25 -5.18 -5.36
CA ARG A 119 -19.22 -4.46 -6.12
C ARG A 119 -19.89 -3.41 -7.00
N LEU A 120 -19.25 -2.24 -7.16
CA LEU A 120 -19.75 -1.19 -8.04
C LEU A 120 -19.55 -1.54 -9.52
N VAL A 121 -18.54 -2.38 -9.82
CA VAL A 121 -18.31 -2.97 -11.13
C VAL A 121 -18.56 -4.48 -11.00
N PRO A 122 -19.77 -4.96 -11.32
CA PRO A 122 -20.17 -6.35 -11.02
C PRO A 122 -19.30 -7.42 -11.70
N GLY A 123 -18.71 -7.09 -12.84
CA GLY A 123 -17.83 -8.00 -13.60
C GLY A 123 -16.50 -8.31 -12.93
N TRP A 124 -16.08 -7.53 -11.93
CA TRP A 124 -14.83 -7.74 -11.21
C TRP A 124 -14.96 -8.91 -10.22
N THR A 125 -14.72 -10.14 -10.70
CA THR A 125 -14.83 -11.38 -9.92
C THR A 125 -13.48 -11.86 -9.39
N LYS A 126 -12.37 -11.33 -9.89
CA LYS A 126 -10.98 -11.57 -9.46
C LYS A 126 -10.33 -10.26 -9.03
N PRO A 127 -9.31 -10.28 -8.16
CA PRO A 127 -8.70 -9.05 -7.67
C PRO A 127 -7.94 -8.31 -8.78
N ILE A 128 -7.99 -6.98 -8.75
CA ILE A 128 -7.11 -6.12 -9.55
C ILE A 128 -6.02 -5.62 -8.61
N VAL A 129 -4.77 -6.00 -8.85
CA VAL A 129 -3.64 -5.59 -8.01
C VAL A 129 -3.01 -4.33 -8.60
N ILE A 130 -3.04 -3.21 -7.89
CA ILE A 130 -2.34 -2.00 -8.31
C ILE A 130 -0.92 -2.00 -7.74
N GLY A 131 0.09 -2.05 -8.60
CA GLY A 131 1.49 -1.84 -8.23
C GLY A 131 1.90 -0.39 -8.48
N ARG A 132 1.96 0.43 -7.43
CA ARG A 132 2.29 1.86 -7.51
C ARG A 132 3.80 2.11 -7.40
N HIS A 133 4.37 2.79 -8.39
CA HIS A 133 5.74 3.31 -8.34
C HIS A 133 5.86 4.48 -7.36
N ALA A 134 6.15 4.21 -6.09
CA ALA A 134 6.18 5.21 -5.02
C ALA A 134 7.43 6.12 -5.03
N HIS A 135 7.88 6.59 -6.20
CA HIS A 135 9.05 7.47 -6.36
C HIS A 135 8.85 8.53 -7.45
N GLY A 136 9.41 9.73 -7.24
CA GLY A 136 9.54 10.76 -8.27
C GLY A 136 8.20 11.33 -8.74
N ASP A 137 8.18 11.75 -10.01
CA ASP A 137 7.02 12.32 -10.69
C ASP A 137 6.41 13.49 -9.90
N GLN A 138 5.07 13.65 -9.89
CA GLN A 138 4.37 14.73 -9.20
C GLN A 138 4.72 14.83 -7.70
N TYR A 139 5.12 13.73 -7.06
CA TYR A 139 5.35 13.64 -5.62
C TYR A 139 6.73 14.16 -5.19
N LYS A 140 7.62 14.44 -6.15
CA LYS A 140 8.90 15.14 -5.94
C LYS A 140 9.09 16.29 -6.94
N ALA A 141 7.98 16.84 -7.43
CA ALA A 141 8.00 17.95 -8.37
C ALA A 141 8.30 19.28 -7.66
N THR A 142 8.98 20.18 -8.36
CA THR A 142 9.04 21.60 -7.99
C THR A 142 8.01 22.36 -8.81
N ASN A 143 7.22 23.22 -8.18
CA ASN A 143 6.18 23.99 -8.85
C ASN A 143 6.06 25.41 -8.27
N PHE A 144 5.56 26.34 -9.07
CA PHE A 144 5.38 27.74 -8.67
C PHE A 144 4.36 28.46 -9.56
N LYS A 145 3.87 29.61 -9.08
CA LYS A 145 3.07 30.55 -9.87
C LYS A 145 3.99 31.45 -10.68
N VAL A 146 3.73 31.56 -11.98
CA VAL A 146 4.42 32.50 -12.88
C VAL A 146 3.65 33.84 -12.82
N PRO A 147 4.26 34.93 -12.34
CA PRO A 147 3.52 36.15 -11.99
C PRO A 147 3.14 37.04 -13.18
N GLY A 148 3.67 36.79 -14.38
CA GLY A 148 3.43 37.60 -15.57
C GLY A 148 4.26 37.12 -16.77
N ALA A 149 4.41 37.99 -17.77
CA ALA A 149 5.07 37.63 -19.02
C ALA A 149 6.55 37.22 -18.82
N GLY A 150 6.99 36.19 -19.54
CA GLY A 150 8.36 35.71 -19.47
C GLY A 150 8.57 34.35 -20.13
N GLN A 151 9.84 33.99 -20.35
CA GLN A 151 10.19 32.68 -20.90
C GLN A 151 10.58 31.71 -19.79
N LEU A 152 9.95 30.54 -19.77
CA LEU A 152 10.31 29.43 -18.90
C LEU A 152 11.16 28.43 -19.68
N THR A 153 12.31 28.07 -19.12
CA THR A 153 13.19 27.01 -19.66
C THR A 153 13.37 25.89 -18.65
N ILE A 154 13.64 24.69 -19.14
CA ILE A 154 14.16 23.56 -18.36
C ILE A 154 15.59 23.29 -18.83
N THR A 155 16.52 23.20 -17.88
CA THR A 155 17.96 23.07 -18.17
C THR A 155 18.56 21.94 -17.35
N PHE A 156 19.32 21.05 -18.00
CA PHE A 156 20.17 20.06 -17.37
C PHE A 156 21.64 20.43 -17.62
N THR A 157 22.43 20.54 -16.56
CA THR A 157 23.87 20.83 -16.63
C THR A 157 24.66 19.57 -16.33
N PRO A 158 25.33 18.97 -17.33
CA PRO A 158 26.17 17.80 -17.14
C PRO A 158 27.32 18.06 -16.15
N SER A 159 27.60 17.09 -15.27
CA SER A 159 28.70 17.20 -14.30
C SER A 159 30.09 17.05 -14.92
N ASP A 160 30.16 16.51 -16.14
CA ASP A 160 31.41 16.35 -16.91
C ASP A 160 31.84 17.65 -17.62
N GLY A 161 31.05 18.71 -17.49
CA GLY A 161 31.31 20.01 -18.11
C GLY A 161 30.92 20.10 -19.58
N SER A 162 30.24 19.10 -20.14
CA SER A 162 29.65 19.20 -21.48
C SER A 162 28.51 20.24 -21.53
N GLU A 163 28.16 20.65 -22.75
CA GLU A 163 27.17 21.71 -22.98
C GLU A 163 25.82 21.40 -22.29
N PRO A 164 25.22 22.37 -21.56
CA PRO A 164 23.91 22.19 -20.96
C PRO A 164 22.83 21.85 -21.98
N ILE A 165 21.95 20.91 -21.63
CA ILE A 165 20.74 20.63 -22.39
C ILE A 165 19.68 21.63 -21.93
N GLN A 166 19.26 22.54 -22.81
CA GLN A 166 18.25 23.55 -22.51
C GLN A 166 17.08 23.47 -23.48
N HIS A 167 15.86 23.48 -22.93
CA HIS A 167 14.63 23.53 -23.70
C HIS A 167 13.73 24.65 -23.21
N VAL A 168 13.14 25.40 -24.15
CA VAL A 168 12.05 26.33 -23.82
C VAL A 168 10.79 25.52 -23.57
N VAL A 169 10.21 25.67 -22.37
CA VAL A 169 8.98 24.99 -21.98
C VAL A 169 7.76 25.79 -22.43
N ALA A 170 7.75 27.09 -22.15
CA ALA A 170 6.66 27.99 -22.48
C ALA A 170 7.13 29.45 -22.52
N ASN A 171 6.42 30.27 -23.32
CA ASN A 171 6.49 31.72 -23.24
C ASN A 171 5.16 32.21 -22.65
N TYR A 172 5.20 32.74 -21.42
CA TYR A 172 4.05 33.28 -20.73
C TYR A 172 3.75 34.70 -21.20
N GLY A 173 2.45 35.03 -21.28
CA GLY A 173 1.95 36.39 -21.47
C GLY A 173 1.71 37.10 -20.14
N ASP A 174 1.15 38.31 -20.20
CA ASP A 174 0.95 39.19 -19.03
C ASP A 174 0.08 38.57 -17.92
N ASP A 175 -0.83 37.66 -18.29
CA ASP A 175 -1.70 36.94 -17.34
C ASP A 175 -0.95 35.90 -16.48
N GLY A 176 0.34 35.66 -16.76
CA GLY A 176 1.16 34.71 -16.02
C GLY A 176 0.66 33.26 -16.16
N GLY A 177 0.80 32.46 -15.11
CA GLY A 177 0.33 31.07 -15.10
C GLY A 177 0.93 30.23 -13.97
N VAL A 178 1.07 28.94 -14.23
CA VAL A 178 1.73 27.98 -13.32
C VAL A 178 2.75 27.15 -14.08
N ALA A 179 3.79 26.71 -13.38
CA ALA A 179 4.86 25.90 -13.92
C ALA A 179 5.21 24.76 -12.96
N MET A 180 5.64 23.62 -13.50
CA MET A 180 6.23 22.55 -12.72
C MET A 180 7.33 21.82 -13.49
N GLY A 181 8.27 21.24 -12.74
CA GLY A 181 9.27 20.29 -13.23
C GLY A 181 9.27 19.05 -12.34
N MET A 182 9.38 17.87 -12.97
CA MET A 182 9.43 16.57 -12.29
C MET A 182 10.50 15.68 -12.90
N TYR A 183 10.86 14.61 -12.20
CA TYR A 183 11.91 13.69 -12.62
C TYR A 183 11.65 12.27 -12.12
N ASN A 184 12.33 11.32 -12.75
CA ASN A 184 12.51 9.98 -12.23
C ASN A 184 13.91 9.45 -12.57
N PHE A 185 14.29 8.32 -11.98
CA PHE A 185 15.59 7.69 -12.21
C PHE A 185 15.41 6.35 -12.91
N ASN A 186 16.23 6.07 -13.93
CA ASN A 186 16.17 4.79 -14.66
C ASN A 186 16.32 3.57 -13.73
N GLN A 187 17.17 3.66 -12.70
CA GLN A 187 17.30 2.57 -11.72
C GLN A 187 16.00 2.34 -10.95
N SER A 188 15.35 3.41 -10.48
CA SER A 188 14.06 3.34 -9.79
C SER A 188 12.96 2.71 -10.67
N ILE A 189 12.98 2.98 -11.98
CA ILE A 189 12.05 2.40 -12.94
C ILE A 189 12.33 0.89 -13.15
N ARG A 190 13.59 0.48 -13.27
CA ARG A 190 13.95 -0.95 -13.38
C ARG A 190 13.56 -1.71 -12.12
N ASP A 191 13.80 -1.11 -10.96
CA ASP A 191 13.44 -1.68 -9.66
C ASP A 191 11.92 -1.82 -9.50
N PHE A 192 11.16 -0.84 -10.01
CA PHE A 192 9.71 -0.95 -10.15
C PHE A 192 9.29 -2.12 -11.04
N ALA A 193 9.92 -2.27 -12.22
CA ALA A 193 9.65 -3.40 -13.12
C ALA A 193 9.90 -4.76 -12.45
N ARG A 194 11.06 -4.94 -11.81
CA ARG A 194 11.42 -6.19 -11.11
C ARG A 194 10.42 -6.55 -10.02
N ALA A 195 10.04 -5.59 -9.20
CA ALA A 195 9.04 -5.82 -8.16
C ALA A 195 7.67 -6.18 -8.76
N SER A 196 7.22 -5.48 -9.82
CA SER A 196 5.95 -5.80 -10.49
C SER A 196 5.94 -7.21 -11.10
N PHE A 197 7.01 -7.63 -11.76
CA PHE A 197 7.11 -8.98 -12.32
C PHE A 197 7.23 -10.05 -11.24
N SER A 198 8.01 -9.80 -10.19
CA SER A 198 8.12 -10.71 -9.04
C SER A 198 6.78 -10.90 -8.33
N TYR A 199 6.00 -9.83 -8.17
CA TYR A 199 4.65 -9.90 -7.60
C TYR A 199 3.69 -10.65 -8.56
N GLY A 200 3.79 -10.41 -9.87
CA GLY A 200 3.06 -11.18 -10.89
C GLY A 200 3.30 -12.68 -10.77
N LEU A 201 4.56 -13.12 -10.68
CA LEU A 201 4.91 -14.53 -10.44
C LEU A 201 4.43 -15.06 -9.10
N MET A 202 4.41 -14.21 -8.06
CA MET A 202 3.93 -14.59 -6.73
C MET A 202 2.42 -14.83 -6.70
N ARG A 203 1.64 -14.04 -7.45
CA ARG A 203 0.19 -14.17 -7.57
C ARG A 203 -0.25 -15.09 -8.71
N ASP A 204 0.70 -15.54 -9.53
CA ASP A 204 0.44 -16.27 -10.78
C ASP A 204 -0.42 -15.47 -11.77
N TYR A 205 -0.15 -14.17 -11.88
CA TYR A 205 -0.93 -13.19 -12.65
C TYR A 205 -0.11 -12.54 -13.78
N PRO A 206 -0.74 -12.20 -14.92
CA PRO A 206 -0.13 -11.35 -15.93
C PRO A 206 0.09 -9.92 -15.40
N VAL A 207 1.05 -9.21 -16.00
CA VAL A 207 1.43 -7.85 -15.61
C VAL A 207 1.16 -6.86 -16.74
N TYR A 208 0.52 -5.75 -16.41
CA TYR A 208 0.24 -4.66 -17.33
C TYR A 208 0.90 -3.37 -16.83
N LEU A 209 1.76 -2.74 -17.65
CA LEU A 209 2.24 -1.38 -17.41
C LEU A 209 1.39 -0.39 -18.20
N SER A 210 0.90 0.67 -17.56
CA SER A 210 0.22 1.76 -18.26
C SER A 210 1.00 3.07 -18.25
N THR A 211 1.04 3.76 -19.39
CA THR A 211 1.68 5.09 -19.51
C THR A 211 0.95 5.96 -20.55
N LYS A 212 1.42 7.20 -20.78
CA LYS A 212 1.03 8.04 -21.91
C LYS A 212 2.21 8.36 -22.85
N ASN A 213 3.00 7.34 -23.20
CA ASN A 213 4.22 7.47 -24.02
C ASN A 213 4.00 8.05 -25.45
N THR A 214 2.79 8.04 -25.99
CA THR A 214 2.50 8.74 -27.26
C THR A 214 2.63 10.26 -27.13
N ILE A 215 2.39 10.80 -25.93
CA ILE A 215 2.51 12.22 -25.58
C ILE A 215 3.86 12.50 -24.90
N LEU A 216 4.15 11.80 -23.81
CA LEU A 216 5.41 11.94 -23.06
C LEU A 216 6.49 11.02 -23.65
N LYS A 217 6.87 11.27 -24.90
CA LYS A 217 7.70 10.36 -25.71
C LYS A 217 9.01 9.94 -25.05
N ALA A 218 9.73 10.88 -24.44
CA ALA A 218 10.98 10.58 -23.73
C ALA A 218 10.71 10.03 -22.33
N TYR A 219 9.88 10.72 -21.54
CA TYR A 219 9.67 10.38 -20.12
C TYR A 219 8.96 9.05 -19.93
N ASP A 220 7.77 8.88 -20.53
CA ASP A 220 6.99 7.65 -20.44
C ASP A 220 7.52 6.57 -21.39
N GLY A 221 8.21 6.98 -22.47
CA GLY A 221 8.98 6.05 -23.30
C GLY A 221 10.03 5.30 -22.50
N ALA A 222 10.77 5.99 -21.62
CA ALA A 222 11.74 5.35 -20.73
C ALA A 222 11.10 4.29 -19.82
N PHE A 223 9.91 4.53 -19.27
CA PHE A 223 9.19 3.51 -18.49
C PHE A 223 8.89 2.27 -19.32
N LYS A 224 8.31 2.47 -20.52
CA LYS A 224 7.98 1.38 -21.44
C LYS A 224 9.23 0.57 -21.80
N ASP A 225 10.29 1.24 -22.22
CA ASP A 225 11.50 0.60 -22.73
C ASP A 225 12.26 -0.15 -21.62
N LEU A 226 12.37 0.46 -20.43
CA LEU A 226 13.05 -0.17 -19.29
C LEU A 226 12.28 -1.36 -18.72
N PHE A 227 10.93 -1.33 -18.71
CA PHE A 227 10.15 -2.51 -18.33
C PHE A 227 10.33 -3.65 -19.33
N ALA A 228 10.34 -3.35 -20.64
CA ALA A 228 10.58 -4.35 -21.67
C ALA A 228 11.99 -4.95 -21.55
N GLU A 229 13.01 -4.11 -21.34
CA GLU A 229 14.40 -4.54 -21.08
C GLU A 229 14.48 -5.53 -19.92
N VAL A 230 13.90 -5.18 -18.76
CA VAL A 230 13.89 -6.05 -17.56
C VAL A 230 13.11 -7.33 -17.81
N PHE A 231 11.93 -7.25 -18.46
CA PHE A 231 11.11 -8.43 -18.73
C PHE A 231 11.85 -9.45 -19.59
N GLU A 232 12.37 -9.01 -20.74
CA GLU A 232 13.07 -9.88 -21.70
C GLU A 232 14.34 -10.50 -21.09
N ALA A 233 15.09 -9.72 -20.30
CA ALA A 233 16.35 -10.18 -19.73
C ALA A 233 16.17 -11.10 -18.51
N GLU A 234 15.17 -10.85 -17.66
CA GLU A 234 15.13 -11.44 -16.30
C GLU A 234 13.88 -12.31 -16.04
N PHE A 235 12.74 -12.07 -16.70
CA PHE A 235 11.45 -12.67 -16.30
C PHE A 235 10.75 -13.48 -17.40
N LYS A 236 11.06 -13.24 -18.67
CA LYS A 236 10.34 -13.82 -19.81
C LYS A 236 10.28 -15.35 -19.77
N ALA A 237 11.40 -16.01 -19.47
CA ALA A 237 11.46 -17.48 -19.45
C ALA A 237 10.51 -18.09 -18.41
N GLU A 238 10.44 -17.50 -17.22
CA GLU A 238 9.57 -17.99 -16.13
C GLU A 238 8.09 -17.64 -16.41
N PHE A 239 7.80 -16.46 -16.96
CA PHE A 239 6.45 -16.09 -17.38
C PHE A 239 5.93 -17.03 -18.47
N ASP A 240 6.73 -17.31 -19.50
CA ASP A 240 6.37 -18.23 -20.58
C ASP A 240 6.13 -19.65 -20.03
N ALA A 241 6.95 -20.12 -19.09
CA ALA A 241 6.81 -21.43 -18.47
C ALA A 241 5.49 -21.60 -17.67
N ARG A 242 4.95 -20.49 -17.13
CA ARG A 242 3.67 -20.45 -16.40
C ARG A 242 2.49 -20.01 -17.26
N GLY A 243 2.71 -19.69 -18.54
CA GLY A 243 1.66 -19.16 -19.42
C GLY A 243 1.18 -17.75 -19.05
N LEU A 244 2.02 -16.97 -18.36
CA LEU A 244 1.74 -15.59 -17.99
C LEU A 244 2.29 -14.62 -19.04
N THR A 245 1.81 -13.38 -19.04
CA THR A 245 2.21 -12.35 -20.01
C THR A 245 2.58 -11.03 -19.34
N TYR A 246 3.38 -10.24 -20.05
CA TYR A 246 3.59 -8.82 -19.79
C TYR A 246 3.11 -8.01 -21.00
N GLU A 247 2.34 -6.95 -20.77
CA GLU A 247 1.93 -6.02 -21.82
C GLU A 247 2.06 -4.55 -21.36
N HIS A 248 2.55 -3.70 -22.25
CA HIS A 248 2.45 -2.25 -22.11
C HIS A 248 1.18 -1.74 -22.79
N ARG A 249 0.41 -0.88 -22.10
CA ARG A 249 -0.79 -0.23 -22.62
C ARG A 249 -0.73 1.29 -22.45
N LEU A 250 -1.46 1.99 -23.32
CA LEU A 250 -1.77 3.39 -23.06
C LEU A 250 -2.79 3.47 -21.90
N ILE A 251 -2.60 4.41 -20.99
CA ILE A 251 -3.39 4.53 -19.75
C ILE A 251 -4.91 4.64 -20.01
N ASP A 252 -5.31 5.32 -21.07
CA ASP A 252 -6.71 5.44 -21.50
C ASP A 252 -7.31 4.12 -21.99
N ASP A 253 -6.53 3.30 -22.71
CA ASP A 253 -6.97 1.95 -23.09
C ASP A 253 -6.97 1.01 -21.88
N MET A 254 -5.99 1.15 -20.97
CA MET A 254 -5.90 0.33 -19.76
C MET A 254 -7.11 0.54 -18.84
N VAL A 255 -7.49 1.79 -18.54
CA VAL A 255 -8.67 2.08 -17.70
C VAL A 255 -9.95 1.55 -18.36
N ALA A 256 -10.09 1.67 -19.69
CA ALA A 256 -11.25 1.15 -20.41
C ALA A 256 -11.31 -0.38 -20.42
N SER A 257 -10.14 -1.03 -20.48
CA SER A 257 -9.99 -2.48 -20.38
C SER A 257 -10.33 -2.97 -18.98
N ALA A 258 -9.81 -2.29 -17.94
CA ALA A 258 -10.06 -2.62 -16.55
C ALA A 258 -11.55 -2.64 -16.20
N MET A 259 -12.34 -1.71 -16.75
CA MET A 259 -13.80 -1.67 -16.56
C MET A 259 -14.57 -2.83 -17.21
N LYS A 260 -13.95 -3.55 -18.16
CA LYS A 260 -14.58 -4.63 -18.93
C LYS A 260 -14.09 -6.03 -18.52
N TRP A 261 -12.85 -6.13 -18.06
CA TRP A 261 -12.25 -7.39 -17.63
C TRP A 261 -12.75 -7.82 -16.25
N GLU A 262 -12.50 -9.08 -15.93
CA GLU A 262 -12.94 -9.67 -14.66
C GLU A 262 -11.99 -9.46 -13.48
N GLY A 263 -10.81 -8.86 -13.73
CA GLY A 263 -9.70 -8.81 -12.79
C GLY A 263 -8.69 -9.93 -13.02
N GLY A 264 -7.86 -10.24 -12.02
CA GLY A 264 -6.87 -11.32 -12.07
C GLY A 264 -5.56 -10.92 -12.77
N TYR A 265 -5.10 -9.69 -12.53
CA TYR A 265 -3.86 -9.16 -13.11
C TYR A 265 -3.19 -8.15 -12.18
N VAL A 266 -1.89 -7.97 -12.36
CA VAL A 266 -1.13 -6.86 -11.77
C VAL A 266 -1.11 -5.69 -12.74
N TRP A 267 -1.58 -4.54 -12.29
CA TRP A 267 -1.51 -3.29 -13.00
C TRP A 267 -0.41 -2.42 -12.39
N ALA A 268 0.75 -2.42 -13.04
CA ALA A 268 1.87 -1.54 -12.74
C ALA A 268 1.52 -0.12 -13.18
N CYS A 269 1.33 0.77 -12.20
CA CYS A 269 1.01 2.16 -12.39
C CYS A 269 2.18 3.07 -12.02
N LYS A 270 2.41 4.11 -12.82
CA LYS A 270 3.23 5.26 -12.41
C LYS A 270 2.67 5.88 -11.13
N ASN A 271 3.47 6.72 -10.46
CA ASN A 271 3.17 7.16 -9.10
C ASN A 271 1.76 7.75 -8.95
N TYR A 272 1.41 8.72 -9.80
CA TYR A 272 0.10 9.38 -9.77
C TYR A 272 -1.05 8.46 -10.20
N ASP A 273 -0.85 7.69 -11.28
CA ASP A 273 -1.87 6.75 -11.76
C ASP A 273 -2.18 5.69 -10.68
N GLY A 274 -1.15 5.21 -9.98
CA GLY A 274 -1.31 4.20 -8.93
C GLY A 274 -2.04 4.74 -7.70
N ASP A 275 -1.83 6.01 -7.37
CA ASP A 275 -2.58 6.69 -6.31
C ASP A 275 -4.08 6.71 -6.64
N VAL A 276 -4.43 7.28 -7.79
CA VAL A 276 -5.84 7.45 -8.21
C VAL A 276 -6.53 6.12 -8.49
N GLN A 277 -5.88 5.20 -9.21
CA GLN A 277 -6.49 3.94 -9.61
C GLN A 277 -6.62 2.97 -8.43
N SER A 278 -5.72 3.02 -7.44
CA SER A 278 -5.87 2.17 -6.26
C SER A 278 -7.12 2.49 -5.44
N ASP A 279 -7.46 3.77 -5.30
CA ASP A 279 -8.69 4.19 -4.63
C ASP A 279 -9.94 3.83 -5.45
N THR A 280 -9.85 3.97 -6.79
CA THR A 280 -10.93 3.57 -7.71
C THR A 280 -11.20 2.07 -7.61
N VAL A 281 -10.15 1.24 -7.60
CA VAL A 281 -10.26 -0.21 -7.42
C VAL A 281 -10.82 -0.52 -6.03
N ALA A 282 -10.29 0.07 -4.96
CA ALA A 282 -10.79 -0.17 -3.60
C ALA A 282 -12.29 0.11 -3.47
N GLN A 283 -12.73 1.26 -3.97
CA GLN A 283 -14.14 1.63 -3.94
C GLN A 283 -14.99 0.72 -4.84
N GLY A 284 -14.47 0.30 -6.00
CA GLY A 284 -15.17 -0.61 -6.89
C GLY A 284 -15.38 -2.02 -6.32
N PHE A 285 -14.48 -2.46 -5.43
CA PHE A 285 -14.62 -3.70 -4.66
C PHE A 285 -15.39 -3.55 -3.33
N GLY A 286 -15.84 -2.33 -2.99
CA GLY A 286 -16.77 -2.07 -1.89
C GLY A 286 -16.29 -0.99 -0.92
N SER A 287 -15.18 -1.22 -0.21
CA SER A 287 -14.69 -0.34 0.86
C SER A 287 -13.16 -0.28 0.86
N LEU A 288 -12.60 0.87 1.25
CA LEU A 288 -11.16 1.00 1.56
C LEU A 288 -10.72 0.05 2.68
N GLY A 289 -11.63 -0.36 3.57
CA GLY A 289 -11.37 -1.36 4.61
C GLY A 289 -11.17 -2.78 4.08
N LEU A 290 -11.48 -3.03 2.80
CA LEU A 290 -11.27 -4.29 2.09
C LEU A 290 -10.11 -4.18 1.10
N MET A 291 -9.03 -3.49 1.48
CA MET A 291 -7.84 -3.32 0.65
C MET A 291 -6.59 -3.61 1.48
N THR A 292 -5.77 -4.52 0.98
CA THR A 292 -4.42 -4.77 1.52
C THR A 292 -3.43 -3.78 0.91
N SER A 293 -2.32 -3.50 1.61
CA SER A 293 -1.22 -2.68 1.10
C SER A 293 0.10 -3.31 1.50
N VAL A 294 0.93 -3.69 0.52
CA VAL A 294 2.24 -4.29 0.75
C VAL A 294 3.29 -3.55 -0.05
N LEU A 295 4.22 -2.90 0.64
CA LEU A 295 5.46 -2.44 0.04
C LEU A 295 6.40 -3.63 -0.14
N MET A 296 6.89 -3.84 -1.36
CA MET A 296 7.84 -4.91 -1.67
C MET A 296 9.09 -4.37 -2.35
N THR A 297 10.26 -4.79 -1.87
CA THR A 297 11.54 -4.42 -2.49
C THR A 297 11.77 -5.17 -3.81
N PRO A 298 12.65 -4.66 -4.68
CA PRO A 298 12.86 -5.23 -6.03
C PRO A 298 13.36 -6.67 -6.05
N ASP A 299 14.06 -7.10 -5.00
CA ASP A 299 14.53 -8.48 -4.84
C ASP A 299 13.45 -9.46 -4.35
N GLY A 300 12.26 -8.96 -4.03
CA GLY A 300 11.13 -9.74 -3.50
C GLY A 300 11.37 -10.32 -2.10
N LYS A 301 12.43 -9.89 -1.39
CA LYS A 301 12.80 -10.46 -0.08
C LYS A 301 12.32 -9.63 1.10
N THR A 302 12.24 -8.31 0.94
CA THR A 302 11.79 -7.42 2.02
C THR A 302 10.38 -6.94 1.72
N VAL A 303 9.51 -7.08 2.72
CA VAL A 303 8.15 -6.53 2.66
C VAL A 303 7.81 -5.71 3.88
N GLU A 304 6.98 -4.71 3.68
CA GLU A 304 6.28 -4.00 4.74
C GLU A 304 4.79 -4.03 4.41
N ALA A 305 4.00 -4.61 5.31
CA ALA A 305 2.55 -4.75 5.14
C ALA A 305 1.82 -3.75 6.05
N GLU A 306 0.93 -2.97 5.47
CA GLU A 306 0.13 -1.95 6.15
C GLU A 306 -1.35 -2.01 5.73
N ALA A 307 -2.22 -1.40 6.54
CA ALA A 307 -3.56 -1.08 6.09
C ALA A 307 -3.51 0.05 5.05
N ALA A 308 -4.31 -0.02 3.98
CA ALA A 308 -4.35 1.03 2.96
C ALA A 308 -4.96 2.36 3.43
N HIS A 309 -5.69 2.35 4.56
CA HIS A 309 -6.42 3.50 5.10
C HIS A 309 -5.65 4.22 6.22
N GLY A 310 -6.12 5.43 6.58
CA GLY A 310 -5.57 6.22 7.69
C GLY A 310 -6.01 5.74 9.08
N THR A 311 -5.79 6.57 10.10
CA THR A 311 -5.94 6.28 11.53
C THR A 311 -7.39 6.30 12.05
N VAL A 312 -8.35 6.60 11.18
CA VAL A 312 -9.80 6.68 11.45
C VAL A 312 -10.14 7.67 12.59
N THR A 313 -9.55 8.86 12.53
CA THR A 313 -9.70 9.96 13.52
C THR A 313 -11.13 10.21 13.97
N ARG A 314 -12.10 10.22 13.05
CA ARG A 314 -13.51 10.45 13.39
C ARG A 314 -14.04 9.44 14.41
N HIS A 315 -13.70 8.16 14.24
CA HIS A 315 -14.10 7.11 15.17
C HIS A 315 -13.31 7.21 16.48
N TYR A 316 -12.03 7.58 16.40
CA TYR A 316 -11.23 7.84 17.60
C TYR A 316 -11.83 8.96 18.47
N ARG A 317 -12.31 10.06 17.88
CA ARG A 317 -13.03 11.11 18.63
C ARG A 317 -14.29 10.62 19.32
N MET A 318 -15.01 9.68 18.70
CA MET A 318 -16.18 9.04 19.33
C MET A 318 -15.75 8.13 20.48
N HIS A 319 -14.70 7.33 20.28
CA HIS A 319 -14.13 6.46 21.30
C HIS A 319 -13.65 7.27 22.52
N GLN A 320 -12.96 8.41 22.31
CA GLN A 320 -12.54 9.33 23.39
C GLN A 320 -13.72 9.86 24.23
N GLN A 321 -14.94 9.89 23.66
CA GLN A 321 -16.17 10.28 24.35
C GLN A 321 -16.92 9.10 24.99
N GLY A 322 -16.35 7.89 24.95
CA GLY A 322 -16.99 6.66 25.40
C GLY A 322 -18.16 6.20 24.51
N LYS A 323 -18.26 6.72 23.28
CA LYS A 323 -19.32 6.33 22.33
C LYS A 323 -18.90 5.08 21.57
N PRO A 324 -19.84 4.15 21.28
CA PRO A 324 -19.54 2.97 20.48
C PRO A 324 -19.10 3.38 19.07
N THR A 325 -18.16 2.62 18.52
CA THR A 325 -17.67 2.77 17.14
C THR A 325 -17.93 1.50 16.35
N SER A 326 -17.85 1.57 15.03
CA SER A 326 -17.87 0.38 14.16
C SER A 326 -16.80 0.57 13.09
N THR A 327 -15.55 0.37 13.52
CA THR A 327 -14.36 0.52 12.71
C THR A 327 -13.94 -0.85 12.20
N ASN A 328 -13.79 -0.99 10.89
CA ASN A 328 -13.43 -2.24 10.24
C ASN A 328 -11.94 -2.59 10.50
N PRO A 329 -11.62 -3.72 11.19
CA PRO A 329 -10.25 -4.11 11.48
C PRO A 329 -9.61 -4.97 10.39
N ILE A 330 -10.35 -5.38 9.34
CA ILE A 330 -9.92 -6.41 8.39
C ILE A 330 -8.60 -6.03 7.71
N ALA A 331 -8.46 -4.82 7.16
CA ALA A 331 -7.20 -4.40 6.55
C ALA A 331 -6.01 -4.42 7.54
N SER A 332 -6.24 -4.10 8.82
CA SER A 332 -5.19 -4.17 9.86
C SER A 332 -4.82 -5.62 10.20
N ILE A 333 -5.78 -6.54 10.20
CA ILE A 333 -5.53 -7.99 10.33
C ILE A 333 -4.74 -8.49 9.12
N PHE A 334 -5.11 -8.06 7.92
CA PHE A 334 -4.43 -8.46 6.69
C PHE A 334 -3.00 -7.91 6.58
N ALA A 335 -2.69 -6.79 7.24
CA ALA A 335 -1.31 -6.33 7.39
C ALA A 335 -0.48 -7.35 8.21
N TRP A 336 -1.01 -7.81 9.35
CA TRP A 336 -0.39 -8.86 10.17
C TRP A 336 -0.22 -10.17 9.41
N THR A 337 -1.28 -10.68 8.79
CA THR A 337 -1.24 -11.96 8.07
C THR A 337 -0.37 -11.87 6.82
N GLY A 338 -0.35 -10.73 6.12
CA GLY A 338 0.57 -10.47 5.00
C GLY A 338 2.03 -10.58 5.41
N GLY A 339 2.42 -9.92 6.51
CA GLY A 339 3.76 -10.04 7.07
C GLY A 339 4.10 -11.47 7.52
N LEU A 340 3.17 -12.15 8.20
CA LEU A 340 3.37 -13.52 8.68
C LEU A 340 3.49 -14.54 7.54
N LYS A 341 2.69 -14.43 6.47
CA LYS A 341 2.84 -15.28 5.27
C LYS A 341 4.22 -15.12 4.64
N HIS A 342 4.70 -13.88 4.54
CA HIS A 342 6.03 -13.63 3.99
C HIS A 342 7.14 -14.13 4.92
N ARG A 343 7.02 -13.92 6.23
CA ARG A 343 7.94 -14.50 7.23
C ARG A 343 7.98 -16.02 7.14
N GLY A 344 6.81 -16.67 7.05
CA GLY A 344 6.70 -18.12 6.92
C GLY A 344 7.34 -18.66 5.65
N LYS A 345 7.22 -17.91 4.54
CA LYS A 345 7.91 -18.23 3.28
C LYS A 345 9.43 -18.12 3.40
N LEU A 346 9.93 -17.04 4.01
CA LEU A 346 11.37 -16.83 4.20
C LEU A 346 12.00 -17.89 5.11
N ASP A 347 11.27 -18.34 6.13
CA ASP A 347 11.76 -19.32 7.11
C ASP A 347 11.47 -20.78 6.75
N GLY A 348 10.64 -21.02 5.72
CA GLY A 348 10.19 -22.37 5.37
C GLY A 348 9.27 -23.00 6.43
N THR A 349 8.45 -22.19 7.11
CA THR A 349 7.52 -22.63 8.17
C THR A 349 6.07 -22.57 7.67
N PRO A 350 5.58 -23.61 6.96
CA PRO A 350 4.25 -23.63 6.37
C PRO A 350 3.11 -23.51 7.40
N GLU A 351 3.35 -23.88 8.66
CA GLU A 351 2.41 -23.71 9.76
C GLU A 351 2.11 -22.24 10.09
N VAL A 352 3.10 -21.35 9.94
CA VAL A 352 2.91 -19.89 10.12
C VAL A 352 2.08 -19.33 8.95
N THR A 353 2.38 -19.77 7.73
CA THR A 353 1.60 -19.40 6.53
C THR A 353 0.16 -19.89 6.64
N GLY A 354 -0.04 -21.16 7.01
CA GLY A 354 -1.37 -21.75 7.17
C GLY A 354 -2.19 -21.09 8.28
N PHE A 355 -1.56 -20.67 9.38
CA PHE A 355 -2.21 -19.86 10.40
C PHE A 355 -2.69 -18.51 9.86
N ALA A 356 -1.82 -17.80 9.13
CA ALA A 356 -2.16 -16.50 8.56
C ALA A 356 -3.30 -16.62 7.53
N GLU A 357 -3.29 -17.65 6.68
CA GLU A 357 -4.37 -17.99 5.75
C GLU A 357 -5.68 -18.33 6.48
N ALA A 358 -5.62 -19.08 7.58
CA ALA A 358 -6.79 -19.39 8.38
C ALA A 358 -7.44 -18.13 8.98
N LEU A 359 -6.63 -17.18 9.47
CA LEU A 359 -7.12 -15.90 10.00
C LEU A 359 -7.74 -15.00 8.91
N GLU A 360 -7.14 -14.92 7.73
CA GLU A 360 -7.75 -14.23 6.58
C GLU A 360 -9.11 -14.85 6.23
N GLN A 361 -9.17 -16.18 6.18
CA GLN A 361 -10.39 -16.90 5.88
C GLN A 361 -11.47 -16.71 6.97
N VAL A 362 -11.10 -16.62 8.25
CA VAL A 362 -12.03 -16.28 9.35
C VAL A 362 -12.66 -14.90 9.13
N CYS A 363 -11.86 -13.91 8.71
CA CYS A 363 -12.39 -12.58 8.43
C CYS A 363 -13.44 -12.62 7.31
N ILE A 364 -13.15 -13.34 6.23
CA ILE A 364 -14.06 -13.50 5.09
C ILE A 364 -15.34 -14.23 5.53
N GLU A 365 -15.22 -15.42 6.13
CA GLU A 365 -16.35 -16.24 6.55
C GLU A 365 -17.25 -15.54 7.58
N THR A 366 -16.67 -14.71 8.45
CA THR A 366 -17.45 -13.94 9.44
C THR A 366 -18.33 -12.89 8.76
N VAL A 367 -17.79 -12.18 7.76
CA VAL A 367 -18.59 -11.22 6.98
C VAL A 367 -19.62 -11.95 6.13
N GLU A 368 -19.26 -13.08 5.51
CA GLU A 368 -20.18 -13.92 4.72
C GLU A 368 -21.33 -14.48 5.56
N SER A 369 -21.11 -14.74 6.86
CA SER A 369 -22.15 -15.14 7.80
C SER A 369 -23.08 -13.99 8.22
N GLY A 370 -22.90 -12.79 7.68
CA GLY A 370 -23.70 -11.59 7.97
C GLY A 370 -23.24 -10.77 9.19
N LYS A 371 -22.14 -11.16 9.85
CA LYS A 371 -21.54 -10.38 10.95
C LYS A 371 -20.51 -9.43 10.35
N MET A 372 -20.80 -8.13 10.32
CA MET A 372 -19.91 -7.16 9.68
C MET A 372 -19.97 -5.79 10.35
N THR A 373 -18.96 -4.95 10.10
CA THR A 373 -18.96 -3.56 10.55
C THR A 373 -19.86 -2.69 9.69
N LYS A 374 -20.18 -1.50 10.20
CA LYS A 374 -21.17 -0.59 9.63
C LYS A 374 -20.84 -0.17 8.20
N ASP A 375 -19.58 0.03 7.87
CA ASP A 375 -19.14 0.38 6.51
C ASP A 375 -19.55 -0.69 5.49
N LEU A 376 -19.40 -1.98 5.83
CA LEU A 376 -19.77 -3.10 4.96
C LEU A 376 -21.29 -3.28 4.90
N ALA A 377 -21.97 -3.20 6.03
CA ALA A 377 -23.42 -3.36 6.10
C ALA A 377 -24.16 -2.33 5.23
N LEU A 378 -23.69 -1.08 5.21
CA LEU A 378 -24.26 -0.02 4.36
C LEU A 378 -24.13 -0.31 2.86
N LEU A 379 -23.14 -1.11 2.43
CA LEU A 379 -23.00 -1.54 1.04
C LEU A 379 -24.00 -2.63 0.68
N VAL A 380 -24.32 -3.52 1.62
CA VAL A 380 -25.29 -4.62 1.43
C VAL A 380 -26.72 -4.07 1.34
N GLY A 381 -27.10 -3.18 2.26
CA GLY A 381 -28.42 -2.55 2.25
C GLY A 381 -28.83 -1.95 3.59
N PRO A 382 -29.92 -1.16 3.63
CA PRO A 382 -30.35 -0.44 4.84
C PRO A 382 -30.78 -1.36 5.99
N ASP A 383 -31.21 -2.58 5.68
CA ASP A 383 -31.72 -3.56 6.66
C ASP A 383 -30.62 -4.51 7.19
N GLN A 384 -29.39 -4.43 6.65
CA GLN A 384 -28.29 -5.28 7.09
C GLN A 384 -27.81 -4.85 8.50
N PRO A 385 -27.92 -5.72 9.53
CA PRO A 385 -27.37 -5.41 10.84
C PRO A 385 -25.84 -5.31 10.78
N TRP A 386 -25.27 -4.54 11.71
CA TRP A 386 -23.84 -4.37 11.87
C TRP A 386 -23.43 -4.46 13.34
N LEU A 387 -22.15 -4.76 13.56
CA LEU A 387 -21.53 -4.90 14.88
C LEU A 387 -20.65 -3.69 15.20
N THR A 388 -20.58 -3.33 16.48
CA THR A 388 -19.55 -2.41 16.98
C THR A 388 -18.15 -2.99 16.77
N THR A 389 -17.13 -2.14 16.89
CA THR A 389 -15.72 -2.55 16.73
C THR A 389 -15.38 -3.71 17.66
N GLU A 390 -15.78 -3.59 18.93
CA GLU A 390 -15.53 -4.58 19.97
C GLU A 390 -16.30 -5.89 19.73
N GLU A 391 -17.58 -5.81 19.33
CA GLU A 391 -18.38 -6.99 19.00
C GLU A 391 -17.85 -7.75 17.78
N PHE A 392 -17.41 -7.02 16.74
CA PHE A 392 -16.85 -7.66 15.55
C PHE A 392 -15.50 -8.32 15.84
N LEU A 393 -14.62 -7.65 16.58
CA LEU A 393 -13.34 -8.22 17.02
C LEU A 393 -13.53 -9.47 17.91
N ALA A 394 -14.52 -9.44 18.81
CA ALA A 394 -14.87 -10.61 19.63
C ALA A 394 -15.37 -11.78 18.76
N ALA A 395 -16.22 -11.51 17.76
CA ALA A 395 -16.68 -12.54 16.84
C ALA A 395 -15.53 -13.18 16.04
N LEU A 396 -14.52 -12.39 15.65
CA LEU A 396 -13.32 -12.91 14.97
C LEU A 396 -12.46 -13.78 15.90
N ASP A 397 -12.28 -13.39 17.16
CA ASP A 397 -11.55 -14.18 18.17
C ASP A 397 -12.24 -15.55 18.41
N GLU A 398 -13.55 -15.54 18.62
CA GLU A 398 -14.36 -16.75 18.78
C GLU A 398 -14.27 -17.68 17.56
N ASN A 399 -14.43 -17.11 16.36
CA ASN A 399 -14.40 -17.88 15.11
C ASN A 399 -12.99 -18.43 14.82
N LEU A 400 -11.93 -17.69 15.13
CA LEU A 400 -10.55 -18.16 15.00
C LEU A 400 -10.26 -19.30 15.97
N ALA A 401 -10.66 -19.17 17.23
CA ALA A 401 -10.53 -20.22 18.23
C ALA A 401 -11.24 -21.51 17.78
N ALA A 402 -12.45 -21.39 17.23
CA ALA A 402 -13.20 -22.52 16.69
C ALA A 402 -12.55 -23.14 15.44
N LYS A 403 -11.95 -22.32 14.56
CA LYS A 403 -11.32 -22.81 13.33
C LYS A 403 -10.01 -23.55 13.57
N LEU A 404 -9.28 -23.17 14.63
CA LEU A 404 -7.98 -23.76 14.97
C LEU A 404 -8.08 -24.93 15.96
N ALA A 405 -9.22 -25.10 16.66
CA ALA A 405 -9.47 -26.21 17.58
C ALA A 405 -9.54 -27.56 16.87
#